data_AF-A0A2G2VLE0-F1
#
_entry.id   AF-A0A2G2VLE0-F1
#
_cell.length_a   1.000
_cell.length_b   1.000
_cell.length_c   1.000
_cell.angle_alpha   90.00
_cell.angle_beta   90.00
_cell.angle_gamma   90.00
#
_symmetry.space_group_name_H-M   'P 1'
#
loop_
_entity.id
_entity.type
_entity.pdbx_description
1 polymer ?
#
loop_
_entity_poly.entity_id
_entity_poly.type
_entity_poly.pdbx_seq_one_letter_code
_entity_poly.pdbx_strand_id
1 'polypeptide(L)'
;MAFLLYLFLFFLFNSRLNNAQGPPSPGYYPSSRVQSLKFNQGFRNLWGPQHQSLDQSGSGFKSLKNYRSGYFGTYMKLQPGYTAGIITSFYLSNNQDYPGNHDEIDIEFLGTTPNKPYILQTNVYIRGSGDGNIIGREMKFHLWFDPTKDFHNYAILWDPNEIIFFVDDIPIRRYLKKNDATFPERPMYVYGSIWDASSW
;
A
#
# COMPACT_ATOMS: atom_id res chain seq x y z
N MET A 1 1.42 75.96 -1.13
CA MET A 1 2.34 74.80 -1.17
C MET A 1 1.67 73.65 -0.45
N ALA A 2 1.11 72.70 -1.19
CA ALA A 2 0.51 71.49 -0.63
C ALA A 2 1.41 70.30 -0.98
N PHE A 3 1.96 69.63 0.04
CA PHE A 3 2.74 68.40 -0.13
C PHE A 3 1.76 67.21 -0.23
N LEU A 4 1.73 66.56 -1.39
CA LEU A 4 1.08 65.26 -1.55
C LEU A 4 2.05 64.16 -1.11
N LEU A 5 1.70 63.45 -0.02
CA LEU A 5 2.33 62.18 0.36
C LEU A 5 1.78 61.06 -0.54
N TYR A 6 2.64 60.44 -1.35
CA TYR A 6 2.33 59.17 -2.00
C TYR A 6 2.73 58.03 -1.08
N LEU A 7 1.75 57.36 -0.48
CA LEU A 7 1.94 56.13 0.29
C LEU A 7 1.99 54.95 -0.71
N PHE A 8 3.18 54.40 -0.98
CA PHE A 8 3.31 53.15 -1.72
C PHE A 8 2.97 51.99 -0.79
N LEU A 9 1.77 51.41 -0.94
CA LEU A 9 1.44 50.11 -0.34
C LEU A 9 2.22 49.01 -1.09
N PHE A 10 3.30 48.53 -0.48
CA PHE A 10 3.89 47.25 -0.87
C PHE A 10 2.99 46.12 -0.37
N PHE A 11 2.18 45.55 -1.26
CA PHE A 11 1.58 44.24 -1.01
C PHE A 11 2.69 43.19 -1.04
N LEU A 12 3.19 42.82 0.13
CA LEU A 12 3.91 41.57 0.32
C LEU A 12 2.91 40.45 0.07
N PHE A 13 2.86 39.95 -1.17
CA PHE A 13 2.35 38.62 -1.44
C PHE A 13 3.24 37.64 -0.70
N ASN A 14 2.84 37.29 0.54
CA ASN A 14 3.24 36.04 1.14
C ASN A 14 2.55 34.93 0.34
N SER A 15 3.09 34.60 -0.83
CA SER A 15 2.88 33.29 -1.40
C SER A 15 3.50 32.32 -0.43
N ARG A 16 2.69 31.77 0.49
CA ARG A 16 2.98 30.48 1.08
C ARG A 16 3.00 29.51 -0.09
N LEU A 17 4.15 29.39 -0.73
CA LEU A 17 4.52 28.21 -1.49
C LEU A 17 4.49 27.10 -0.45
N ASN A 18 3.36 26.39 -0.39
CA ASN A 18 3.37 25.04 0.17
C ASN A 18 4.36 24.29 -0.71
N ASN A 19 5.62 24.28 -0.27
CA ASN A 19 6.61 23.33 -0.75
C ASN A 19 6.05 21.95 -0.39
N ALA A 20 5.23 21.40 -1.26
CA ALA A 20 4.96 19.97 -1.31
C ALA A 20 6.27 19.31 -1.75
N GLN A 21 7.26 19.32 -0.85
CA GLN A 21 8.47 18.55 -1.03
C GLN A 21 8.06 17.11 -0.80
N GLY A 22 7.70 16.45 -1.91
CA GLY A 22 7.74 15.00 -1.96
C GLY A 22 9.13 14.50 -1.56
N PRO A 23 9.25 13.22 -1.24
CA PRO A 23 10.54 12.61 -0.93
C PRO A 23 11.57 12.86 -2.05
N PRO A 24 12.87 12.91 -1.72
CA PRO A 24 13.91 12.99 -2.73
C PRO A 24 13.84 11.78 -3.67
N SER A 25 14.35 11.95 -4.90
CA SER A 25 14.44 10.85 -5.85
C SER A 25 15.18 9.65 -5.25
N PRO A 26 14.69 8.41 -5.42
CA PRO A 26 15.39 7.21 -4.97
C PRO A 26 16.64 6.90 -5.81
N GLY A 27 16.87 7.58 -6.94
CA GLY A 27 18.00 7.35 -7.84
C GLY A 27 17.93 6.05 -8.66
N TYR A 28 17.05 5.12 -8.30
CA TYR A 28 16.74 3.89 -9.03
C TYR A 28 15.23 3.61 -8.94
N TYR A 29 14.64 3.12 -10.03
CA TYR A 29 13.19 2.98 -10.19
C TYR A 29 12.84 1.52 -10.55
N PRO A 30 12.68 0.62 -9.57
CA PRO A 30 12.43 -0.80 -9.83
C PRO A 30 11.26 -1.07 -10.77
N SER A 31 10.14 -0.35 -10.62
CA SER A 31 8.95 -0.53 -11.45
C SER A 31 9.23 -0.34 -12.95
N SER A 32 10.14 0.57 -13.31
CA SER A 32 10.54 0.83 -14.71
C SER A 32 11.32 -0.33 -15.36
N ARG A 33 11.84 -1.27 -14.56
CA ARG A 33 12.67 -2.40 -15.00
C ARG A 33 11.88 -3.71 -15.11
N VAL A 34 10.63 -3.72 -14.66
CA VAL A 34 9.77 -4.90 -14.66
C VAL A 34 8.62 -4.65 -15.64
N GLN A 35 8.40 -5.59 -16.56
CA GLN A 35 7.32 -5.46 -17.53
C GLN A 35 5.95 -5.62 -16.85
N SER A 36 5.03 -4.71 -17.13
CA SER A 36 3.63 -4.83 -16.70
C SER A 36 2.93 -6.00 -17.39
N LEU A 37 2.08 -6.69 -16.64
CA LEU A 37 1.27 -7.82 -17.11
C LEU A 37 -0.22 -7.49 -16.99
N LYS A 38 -1.02 -8.03 -17.90
CA LYS A 38 -2.49 -7.97 -17.79
C LYS A 38 -2.94 -8.85 -16.64
N PHE A 39 -3.99 -8.44 -15.92
CA PHE A 39 -4.52 -9.17 -14.76
C PHE A 39 -4.66 -10.68 -15.03
N ASN A 40 -5.29 -11.07 -16.13
CA ASN A 40 -5.55 -12.47 -16.47
C ASN A 40 -4.31 -13.32 -16.80
N GLN A 41 -3.14 -12.69 -17.00
CA GLN A 41 -1.88 -13.40 -17.20
C GLN A 41 -1.27 -13.89 -15.87
N GLY A 42 -1.54 -13.19 -14.78
CA GLY A 42 -0.95 -13.46 -13.46
C GLY A 42 -1.95 -13.86 -12.37
N PHE A 43 -3.22 -13.51 -12.55
CA PHE A 43 -4.23 -13.52 -11.49
C PHE A 43 -5.59 -14.05 -11.98
N ARG A 44 -6.40 -14.49 -11.01
CA ARG A 44 -7.80 -14.85 -11.17
C ARG A 44 -8.62 -14.30 -10.02
N ASN A 45 -9.93 -14.16 -10.21
CA ASN A 45 -10.85 -13.90 -9.10
C ASN A 45 -10.70 -15.01 -8.05
N LEU A 46 -10.77 -14.63 -6.77
CA LEU A 46 -10.80 -15.55 -5.64
C LEU A 46 -12.21 -15.63 -5.04
N TRP A 47 -12.85 -14.49 -4.83
CA TRP A 47 -14.20 -14.38 -4.28
C TRP A 47 -14.87 -13.09 -4.78
N GLY A 48 -16.21 -13.05 -4.70
CA GLY A 48 -17.01 -11.92 -5.20
C GLY A 48 -16.82 -11.62 -6.69
N PRO A 49 -16.88 -12.61 -7.60
CA PRO A 49 -16.65 -12.40 -9.04
C PRO A 49 -17.63 -11.40 -9.67
N GLN A 50 -18.86 -11.36 -9.18
CA GLN A 50 -19.89 -10.41 -9.65
C GLN A 50 -19.53 -8.94 -9.36
N HIS A 51 -18.58 -8.69 -8.45
CA HIS A 51 -18.08 -7.35 -8.13
C HIS A 51 -16.72 -7.05 -8.76
N GLN A 52 -16.10 -8.02 -9.44
CA GLN A 52 -14.85 -7.81 -10.15
C GLN A 52 -15.14 -7.21 -11.54
N SER A 53 -15.56 -5.94 -11.55
CA SER A 53 -15.83 -5.01 -12.68
C SER A 53 -17.05 -4.12 -12.42
N LEU A 54 -17.84 -4.39 -11.37
CA LEU A 54 -19.12 -3.76 -11.05
C LEU A 54 -19.28 -3.49 -9.54
N ASP A 55 -19.71 -2.28 -9.21
CA ASP A 55 -19.84 -1.78 -7.83
C ASP A 55 -21.00 -2.43 -7.10
N GLN A 56 -20.76 -3.03 -5.92
CA GLN A 56 -21.64 -2.96 -4.73
C GLN A 56 -21.22 -3.85 -3.54
N SER A 57 -20.19 -4.68 -3.63
CA SER A 57 -19.67 -5.42 -2.45
C SER A 57 -18.17 -5.68 -2.53
N GLY A 58 -17.60 -6.26 -1.47
CA GLY A 58 -16.20 -6.70 -1.48
C GLY A 58 -15.90 -7.71 -2.59
N SER A 59 -14.63 -7.77 -2.97
CA SER A 59 -14.10 -8.75 -3.93
C SER A 59 -12.63 -8.98 -3.63
N GLY A 60 -12.08 -10.09 -4.12
CA GLY A 60 -10.65 -10.34 -4.04
C GLY A 60 -10.15 -11.24 -5.14
N PHE A 61 -8.85 -11.16 -5.39
CA PHE A 61 -8.14 -11.94 -6.39
C PHE A 61 -6.94 -12.66 -5.79
N LYS A 62 -6.46 -13.66 -6.51
CA LYS A 62 -5.28 -14.48 -6.15
C LYS A 62 -4.41 -14.72 -7.37
N SER A 63 -3.09 -14.77 -7.19
CA SER A 63 -2.16 -15.16 -8.24
C SER A 63 -2.36 -16.61 -8.70
N LEU A 64 -2.08 -16.88 -9.97
CA LEU A 64 -2.18 -18.22 -10.54
C LEU A 64 -1.12 -19.18 -10.00
N LYS A 65 0.00 -18.66 -9.50
CA LYS A 65 1.14 -19.41 -8.96
C LYS A 65 1.51 -18.87 -7.59
N ASN A 66 2.13 -19.71 -6.77
CA ASN A 66 2.88 -19.26 -5.61
C ASN A 66 4.33 -18.96 -5.99
N TYR A 67 5.01 -18.23 -5.12
CA TYR A 67 6.36 -17.76 -5.31
C TYR A 67 7.19 -17.99 -4.06
N ARG A 68 8.51 -18.17 -4.22
CA ARG A 68 9.48 -18.27 -3.12
C ARG A 68 10.21 -16.96 -2.83
N SER A 69 10.12 -16.02 -3.76
CA SER A 69 10.75 -14.70 -3.75
C SER A 69 10.26 -13.93 -4.97
N GLY A 70 10.37 -12.60 -4.95
CA GLY A 70 10.13 -11.77 -6.12
C GLY A 70 9.87 -10.29 -5.79
N TYR A 71 9.74 -9.50 -6.85
CA TYR A 71 9.18 -8.16 -6.80
C TYR A 71 7.72 -8.23 -7.27
N PHE A 72 6.79 -7.88 -6.39
CA PHE A 72 5.35 -7.92 -6.64
C PHE A 72 4.83 -6.50 -6.53
N GLY A 73 4.39 -5.93 -7.66
CA GLY A 73 3.93 -4.56 -7.71
C GLY A 73 2.61 -4.42 -8.46
N THR A 74 1.86 -3.39 -8.11
CA THR A 74 0.62 -3.01 -8.79
C THR A 74 0.44 -1.50 -8.74
N TYR A 75 -0.25 -0.97 -9.76
CA TYR A 75 -0.73 0.41 -9.74
C TYR A 75 -2.13 0.43 -9.14
N MET A 76 -2.32 1.17 -8.05
CA MET A 76 -3.61 1.27 -7.36
C MET A 76 -4.04 2.73 -7.23
N LYS A 77 -5.35 2.94 -7.37
CA LYS A 77 -6.03 4.19 -7.05
C LYS A 77 -7.16 3.88 -6.08
N LEU A 78 -7.23 4.63 -4.99
CA LEU A 78 -8.18 4.39 -3.91
C LEU A 78 -9.50 5.13 -4.12
N GLN A 79 -10.54 4.67 -3.42
CA GLN A 79 -11.86 5.28 -3.47
C GLN A 79 -11.87 6.64 -2.74
N PRO A 80 -12.38 7.72 -3.35
CA PRO A 80 -12.57 9.00 -2.66
C PRO A 80 -13.79 8.99 -1.72
N GLY A 81 -13.84 9.96 -0.81
CA GLY A 81 -15.01 10.20 0.05
C GLY A 81 -14.96 9.43 1.37
N TYR A 82 -16.12 8.88 1.78
CA TYR A 82 -16.24 8.11 3.02
C TYR A 82 -15.91 6.64 2.77
N THR A 83 -14.84 6.16 3.40
CA THR A 83 -14.38 4.76 3.30
C THR A 83 -14.04 4.14 4.65
N ALA A 84 -14.38 4.80 5.76
CA ALA A 84 -14.11 4.30 7.10
C ALA A 84 -14.67 2.88 7.29
N GLY A 85 -13.85 2.01 7.88
CA GLY A 85 -14.16 0.58 8.04
C GLY A 85 -13.83 -0.28 6.82
N ILE A 86 -13.44 0.27 5.67
CA ILE A 86 -13.07 -0.51 4.49
C ILE A 86 -11.55 -0.57 4.34
N ILE A 87 -11.00 -1.77 4.11
CA ILE A 87 -9.61 -1.94 3.67
C ILE A 87 -9.57 -2.21 2.17
N THR A 88 -8.66 -1.54 1.48
CA THR A 88 -8.12 -1.99 0.19
C THR A 88 -6.73 -2.57 0.44
N SER A 89 -6.45 -3.79 -0.01
CA SER A 89 -5.18 -4.46 0.28
C SER A 89 -4.49 -5.03 -0.96
N PHE A 90 -3.16 -5.14 -0.86
CA PHE A 90 -2.30 -5.89 -1.76
C PHE A 90 -1.25 -6.60 -0.91
N TYR A 91 -1.22 -7.93 -0.95
CA TYR A 91 -0.49 -8.70 0.05
C TYR A 91 -0.01 -10.05 -0.48
N LEU A 92 0.95 -10.66 0.23
CA LEU A 92 1.36 -12.04 0.03
C LEU A 92 0.89 -12.87 1.20
N SER A 93 0.38 -14.08 0.95
CA SER A 93 -0.04 -14.98 2.02
C SER A 93 0.04 -16.45 1.60
N ASN A 94 0.17 -17.34 2.58
CA ASN A 94 -0.02 -18.77 2.41
C ASN A 94 -1.09 -19.35 3.35
N ASN A 95 -2.01 -18.53 3.84
CA ASN A 95 -3.07 -18.96 4.75
C ASN A 95 -3.99 -20.06 4.18
N GLN A 96 -4.21 -20.09 2.86
CA GLN A 96 -4.96 -21.20 2.25
C GLN A 96 -4.21 -22.55 2.28
N ASP A 97 -2.88 -22.52 2.37
CA ASP A 97 -2.05 -23.73 2.46
C ASP A 97 -1.76 -24.11 3.92
N TYR A 98 -1.66 -23.12 4.82
CA TYR A 98 -1.32 -23.28 6.24
C TYR A 98 -2.30 -22.52 7.15
N PRO A 99 -3.60 -22.88 7.17
CA PRO A 99 -4.60 -22.16 7.95
C PRO A 99 -4.26 -22.20 9.45
N GLY A 100 -4.26 -21.03 10.10
CA GLY A 100 -3.92 -20.90 11.52
C GLY A 100 -2.41 -20.96 11.83
N ASN A 101 -1.56 -21.10 10.82
CA ASN A 101 -0.11 -21.14 10.96
C ASN A 101 0.59 -20.54 9.73
N HIS A 102 0.08 -19.41 9.23
CA HIS A 102 0.49 -18.87 7.94
C HIS A 102 1.62 -17.83 8.04
N ASP A 103 2.25 -17.54 6.90
CA ASP A 103 3.09 -16.37 6.68
C ASP A 103 2.33 -15.37 5.81
N GLU A 104 2.49 -14.07 6.09
CA GLU A 104 1.81 -13.00 5.37
C GLU A 104 2.61 -11.68 5.39
N ILE A 105 2.53 -10.91 4.29
CA ILE A 105 3.22 -9.63 4.09
C ILE A 105 2.23 -8.65 3.46
N ASP A 106 1.95 -7.55 4.15
CA ASP A 106 0.77 -6.72 3.85
C ASP A 106 1.11 -5.30 3.42
N ILE A 107 0.38 -4.81 2.41
CA ILE A 107 0.09 -3.39 2.21
C ILE A 107 -1.43 -3.23 2.34
N GLU A 108 -1.86 -2.44 3.31
CA GLU A 108 -3.27 -2.18 3.60
C GLU A 108 -3.54 -0.68 3.64
N PHE A 109 -4.53 -0.24 2.88
CA PHE A 109 -5.04 1.12 2.97
C PHE A 109 -6.25 1.13 3.90
N LEU A 110 -6.06 1.74 5.06
CA LEU A 110 -7.10 1.89 6.06
C LEU A 110 -8.01 3.04 5.62
N GLY A 111 -9.25 2.70 5.29
CA GLY A 111 -10.26 3.64 4.87
C GLY A 111 -10.52 4.73 5.89
N THR A 112 -11.00 5.88 5.41
CA THR A 112 -10.99 7.12 6.18
C THR A 112 -12.29 7.91 6.04
N THR A 113 -12.45 8.93 6.86
CA THR A 113 -13.57 9.89 6.74
C THR A 113 -13.16 11.05 5.83
N PRO A 114 -14.11 11.78 5.21
CA PRO A 114 -13.79 12.97 4.43
C PRO A 114 -12.88 13.95 5.17
N ASN A 115 -11.94 14.55 4.45
CA ASN A 115 -10.92 15.50 4.96
C ASN A 115 -9.87 14.91 5.91
N LYS A 116 -9.82 13.59 6.09
CA LYS A 116 -8.69 12.92 6.74
C LYS A 116 -7.89 12.12 5.70
N PRO A 117 -6.55 12.10 5.78
CA PRO A 117 -5.75 11.30 4.87
C PRO A 117 -6.02 9.80 5.08
N TYR A 118 -5.81 9.01 4.03
CA TYR A 118 -5.65 7.56 4.17
C TYR A 118 -4.42 7.24 5.05
N ILE A 119 -4.45 6.05 5.65
CA ILE A 119 -3.29 5.46 6.30
C ILE A 119 -2.89 4.25 5.49
N LEU A 120 -1.62 4.18 5.08
CA LEU A 120 -1.00 2.96 4.57
C LEU A 120 -0.40 2.22 5.76
N GLN A 121 -0.86 1.00 6.02
CA GLN A 121 -0.26 0.06 6.95
C GLN A 121 0.57 -0.97 6.18
N THR A 122 1.73 -1.31 6.74
CA THR A 122 2.49 -2.49 6.35
C THR A 122 2.55 -3.45 7.52
N ASN A 123 2.49 -4.76 7.27
CA ASN A 123 2.60 -5.77 8.31
C ASN A 123 3.36 -7.01 7.83
N VAL A 124 3.82 -7.81 8.78
CA VAL A 124 4.49 -9.10 8.52
C VAL A 124 4.09 -10.12 9.58
N TYR A 125 3.45 -11.19 9.15
CA TYR A 125 3.13 -12.35 9.97
C TYR A 125 3.98 -13.54 9.58
N ILE A 126 4.42 -14.31 10.58
CA ILE A 126 5.29 -15.48 10.41
C ILE A 126 4.73 -16.61 11.25
N ARG A 127 4.54 -17.79 10.63
CA ARG A 127 4.15 -19.04 11.29
C ARG A 127 3.02 -18.86 12.31
N GLY A 128 1.91 -18.28 11.84
CA GLY A 128 0.71 -18.11 12.63
C GLY A 128 0.74 -16.94 13.60
N SER A 129 1.75 -16.06 13.55
CA SER A 129 1.74 -14.86 14.39
C SER A 129 0.60 -13.89 14.06
N GLY A 130 -0.10 -14.07 12.92
CA GLY A 130 -1.33 -13.36 12.57
C GLY A 130 -2.61 -14.14 12.90
N ASP A 131 -2.48 -15.34 13.48
CA ASP A 131 -3.59 -16.24 13.81
C ASP A 131 -3.75 -16.38 15.33
N GLY A 132 -4.98 -16.48 15.82
CA GLY A 132 -5.27 -16.69 17.24
C GLY A 132 -4.75 -15.54 18.12
N ASN A 133 -3.61 -15.75 18.80
CA ASN A 133 -2.95 -14.71 19.58
C ASN A 133 -2.06 -13.85 18.67
N ILE A 134 -2.64 -12.77 18.15
CA ILE A 134 -2.01 -11.90 17.15
C ILE A 134 -0.78 -11.18 17.73
N ILE A 135 0.35 -11.31 17.04
CA ILE A 135 1.59 -10.57 17.26
C ILE A 135 1.85 -9.70 16.03
N GLY A 136 1.33 -8.49 16.09
CA GLY A 136 1.46 -7.47 15.05
C GLY A 136 2.88 -6.95 14.86
N ARG A 137 3.23 -6.63 13.61
CA ARG A 137 4.48 -5.95 13.21
C ARG A 137 4.15 -4.75 12.33
N GLU A 138 3.14 -3.98 12.73
CA GLU A 138 2.59 -2.89 11.95
C GLU A 138 3.56 -1.70 11.85
N MET A 139 3.60 -1.07 10.67
CA MET A 139 4.06 0.32 10.53
C MET A 139 3.05 1.08 9.70
N LYS A 140 2.67 2.27 10.16
CA LYS A 140 1.64 3.12 9.55
C LYS A 140 2.25 4.40 9.00
N PHE A 141 1.78 4.83 7.84
CA PHE A 141 2.28 5.99 7.11
C PHE A 141 1.12 6.83 6.57
N HIS A 142 1.30 8.15 6.56
CA HIS A 142 0.57 9.02 5.65
C HIS A 142 1.36 9.19 4.36
N LEU A 143 0.64 9.35 3.25
CA LEU A 143 1.24 9.53 1.93
C LEU A 143 1.48 11.01 1.64
N TRP A 144 2.52 11.31 0.86
CA TRP A 144 2.86 12.66 0.39
C TRP A 144 2.03 13.12 -0.81
N PHE A 145 0.99 12.37 -1.16
CA PHE A 145 0.02 12.65 -2.22
C PHE A 145 -1.36 12.15 -1.81
N ASP A 146 -2.40 12.54 -2.56
CA ASP A 146 -3.76 12.02 -2.39
C ASP A 146 -3.93 10.74 -3.23
N PRO A 147 -3.99 9.54 -2.61
CA PRO A 147 -4.03 8.26 -3.33
C PRO A 147 -5.37 8.01 -4.04
N THR A 148 -6.34 8.92 -3.92
CA THR A 148 -7.64 8.83 -4.58
C THR A 148 -7.66 9.54 -5.94
N LYS A 149 -6.66 10.36 -6.24
CA LYS A 149 -6.63 11.21 -7.43
C LYS A 149 -6.04 10.54 -8.66
N ASP A 150 -5.02 9.72 -8.47
CA ASP A 150 -4.39 8.99 -9.57
C ASP A 150 -3.91 7.61 -9.13
N PHE A 151 -3.49 6.79 -10.08
CA PHE A 151 -2.83 5.52 -9.83
C PHE A 151 -1.39 5.75 -9.38
N HIS A 152 -1.01 5.10 -8.28
CA HIS A 152 0.35 5.10 -7.75
C HIS A 152 0.89 3.67 -7.69
N ASN A 153 2.21 3.50 -7.81
CA ASN A 153 2.86 2.19 -7.74
C ASN A 153 3.05 1.79 -6.27
N TYR A 154 2.61 0.58 -5.92
CA TYR A 154 2.87 -0.03 -4.62
C TYR A 154 3.45 -1.40 -4.84
N ALA A 155 4.53 -1.73 -4.12
CA ALA A 155 5.20 -2.99 -4.32
C ALA A 155 5.82 -3.58 -3.04
N ILE A 156 5.93 -4.89 -3.06
CA ILE A 156 6.65 -5.71 -2.07
C ILE A 156 7.78 -6.41 -2.83
N LEU A 157 9.02 -6.09 -2.49
CA LEU A 157 10.15 -6.97 -2.76
C LEU A 157 10.26 -7.93 -1.59
N TRP A 158 10.27 -9.23 -1.86
CA TRP A 158 10.52 -10.26 -0.87
C TRP A 158 11.57 -11.23 -1.42
N ASP A 159 12.70 -11.31 -0.75
CA ASP A 159 13.74 -12.29 -1.01
C ASP A 159 14.14 -13.02 0.29
N PRO A 160 15.03 -14.03 0.26
CA PRO A 160 15.42 -14.77 1.45
C PRO A 160 16.12 -13.95 2.56
N ASN A 161 16.55 -12.72 2.29
CA ASN A 161 17.28 -11.87 3.22
C ASN A 161 16.45 -10.68 3.71
N GLU A 162 15.51 -10.19 2.91
CA GLU A 162 14.76 -8.99 3.24
C GLU A 162 13.39 -8.87 2.57
N ILE A 163 12.56 -8.03 3.18
CA ILE A 163 11.34 -7.49 2.59
C ILE A 163 11.50 -5.98 2.47
N ILE A 164 11.18 -5.41 1.32
CA ILE A 164 11.13 -3.97 1.11
C ILE A 164 9.76 -3.58 0.57
N PHE A 165 9.13 -2.62 1.22
CA PHE A 165 7.87 -2.02 0.78
C PHE A 165 8.15 -0.72 0.05
N PHE A 166 7.54 -0.55 -1.12
CA PHE A 166 7.71 0.63 -1.97
C PHE A 166 6.39 1.37 -2.20
N VAL A 167 6.49 2.68 -2.29
CA VAL A 167 5.47 3.60 -2.81
C VAL A 167 6.13 4.46 -3.87
N ASP A 168 5.67 4.42 -5.11
CA ASP A 168 6.25 5.13 -6.25
C ASP A 168 7.77 4.92 -6.37
N ASP A 169 8.21 3.66 -6.24
CA ASP A 169 9.62 3.23 -6.24
C ASP A 169 10.47 3.73 -5.05
N ILE A 170 9.84 4.38 -4.08
CA ILE A 170 10.50 4.87 -2.86
C ILE A 170 10.31 3.85 -1.74
N PRO A 171 11.41 3.29 -1.18
CA PRO A 171 11.30 2.34 -0.09
C PRO A 171 10.80 3.05 1.17
N ILE A 172 9.63 2.64 1.68
CA ILE A 172 9.04 3.21 2.91
C ILE A 172 9.36 2.37 4.15
N ARG A 173 9.68 1.08 3.97
CA ARG A 173 10.01 0.15 5.04
C ARG A 173 10.91 -0.95 4.52
N ARG A 174 11.93 -1.30 5.31
CA ARG A 174 12.79 -2.47 5.13
C ARG A 174 12.66 -3.39 6.34
N TYR A 175 12.39 -4.67 6.11
CA TYR A 175 12.30 -5.70 7.14
C TYR A 175 13.36 -6.77 6.87
N LEU A 176 14.44 -6.73 7.63
CA LEU A 176 15.58 -7.63 7.48
C LEU A 176 15.34 -8.98 8.16
N LYS A 177 15.76 -10.06 7.51
CA LYS A 177 15.86 -11.37 8.15
C LYS A 177 16.90 -11.33 9.26
N LYS A 178 16.44 -11.37 10.51
CA LYS A 178 17.31 -11.53 11.70
C LYS A 178 17.56 -12.99 12.02
N ASN A 179 16.52 -13.83 11.88
CA ASN A 179 16.56 -15.28 12.02
C ASN A 179 15.30 -15.89 11.36
N ASP A 180 15.31 -17.21 11.19
CA ASP A 180 14.27 -18.01 10.52
C ASP A 180 12.91 -17.99 11.27
N ALA A 181 12.92 -17.78 12.59
CA ALA A 181 11.68 -17.74 13.39
C ALA A 181 10.89 -16.44 13.21
N THR A 182 11.54 -15.37 12.70
CA THR A 182 10.93 -14.05 12.56
C THR A 182 10.86 -13.56 11.11
N PHE A 183 11.04 -14.45 10.13
CA PHE A 183 11.01 -14.10 8.72
C PHE A 183 10.21 -15.12 7.89
N PRO A 184 9.41 -14.68 6.91
CA PRO A 184 8.62 -15.58 6.08
C PRO A 184 9.51 -16.27 5.02
N GLU A 185 9.55 -17.60 5.08
CA GLU A 185 10.43 -18.43 4.22
C GLU A 185 9.67 -19.45 3.37
N ARG A 186 8.37 -19.62 3.61
CA ARG A 186 7.53 -20.54 2.83
C ARG A 186 6.99 -19.83 1.60
N PRO A 187 6.72 -20.58 0.51
CA PRO A 187 6.08 -20.01 -0.66
C PRO A 187 4.77 -19.30 -0.31
N MET A 188 4.49 -18.18 -0.96
CA MET A 188 3.26 -17.41 -0.80
C MET A 188 2.62 -17.12 -2.16
N TYR A 189 1.30 -16.97 -2.16
CA TYR A 189 0.55 -16.40 -3.28
C TYR A 189 0.40 -14.90 -3.07
N VAL A 190 0.19 -14.18 -4.17
CA VAL A 190 -0.15 -12.76 -4.14
C VAL A 190 -1.66 -12.62 -4.16
N TYR A 191 -2.18 -11.69 -3.37
CA TYR A 191 -3.59 -11.39 -3.26
C TYR A 191 -3.83 -9.88 -3.31
N GLY A 192 -5.07 -9.52 -3.58
CA GLY A 192 -5.58 -8.19 -3.30
C GLY A 192 -7.08 -8.25 -3.09
N SER A 193 -7.61 -7.37 -2.25
CA SER A 193 -9.02 -7.36 -1.90
C SER A 193 -9.51 -5.99 -1.47
N ILE A 194 -10.83 -5.85 -1.49
CA ILE A 194 -11.56 -4.77 -0.82
C ILE A 194 -12.56 -5.44 0.12
N TRP A 195 -12.52 -5.13 1.42
CA TRP A 195 -13.34 -5.82 2.41
C TRP A 195 -13.72 -4.92 3.60
N ASP A 196 -14.82 -5.30 4.27
CA ASP A 196 -15.32 -4.63 5.47
C ASP A 196 -14.58 -5.12 6.71
N ALA A 197 -13.87 -4.19 7.32
CA ALA A 197 -12.97 -4.36 8.42
C ALA A 197 -13.39 -3.47 9.61
N SER A 198 -14.68 -3.14 9.73
CA SER A 198 -15.22 -2.23 10.74
C SER A 198 -15.04 -2.66 12.21
N SER A 199 -14.47 -3.85 12.46
CA SER A 199 -14.25 -4.39 13.80
C SER A 199 -13.00 -3.85 14.52
N TRP A 200 -12.10 -3.15 13.82
CA TRP A 200 -10.88 -2.53 14.36
C TRP A 200 -10.80 -1.03 14.03
#